data_AF-A0AAE1BJ62-F1
#
_entry.id   AF-A0AAE1BJ62-F1
#
_cell.length_a   1.000
_cell.length_b   1.000
_cell.length_c   1.000
_cell.angle_alpha   90.00
_cell.angle_beta   90.00
_cell.angle_gamma   90.00
#
_symmetry.space_group_name_H-M   'P 1'
#
loop_
_entity.id
_entity.type
_entity.pdbx_description
1 polymer ?
#
loop_
_entity_poly.entity_id
_entity_poly.type
_entity_poly.pdbx_seq_one_letter_code
_entity_poly.pdbx_strand_id
1 'polypeptide(L)'
;MDHNMDVLLKNNNKKASPPPVTITRVAPLRKLYGLTLIASFVVIVATCVYTSGRFSGTMTPSEMQLPDHLPASHPEVLQALRSTFLLPPSKLPYNLSKDPDYLATSHADTWGIIHYHLSRLFSGERGGFFVEAGALDGQQLSNSLWLEQELGWTGLLVEPDPYSFLHLGHKHRKAWTSNACLSSDAFTRRSVHVALKPRPGYRNNYPWFMRGSSHELGVKLATKSAEEVETLQYYLNRGEESYMVTYCFPLHSYLLALNITKVDLLSLDTQGSEIEIIKSIPWEEVEVRVVVMEVADRTHYQSDLVEYMRGKGYFLVGRFMDYIFVREGDSAHTRLLSHKDWQLVVHV
;
A
#
# COMPACT_ATOMS: atom_id res chain seq x y z
N MET A 1 27.71 18.83 52.07
CA MET A 1 27.54 20.01 52.95
C MET A 1 26.26 20.70 52.48
N ASP A 2 25.10 20.09 52.67
CA ASP A 2 24.35 19.91 53.93
C ASP A 2 24.03 21.21 54.66
N HIS A 3 22.72 21.52 54.64
CA HIS A 3 21.82 21.98 55.71
C HIS A 3 20.95 23.18 55.30
N ASN A 4 19.68 22.99 54.95
CA ASN A 4 18.48 22.81 55.82
C ASN A 4 18.16 24.03 56.70
N MET A 5 17.02 24.69 56.42
CA MET A 5 16.18 25.28 57.47
C MET A 5 14.73 25.43 56.99
N ASP A 6 13.92 24.45 57.39
CA ASP A 6 12.46 24.57 57.53
C ASP A 6 12.10 25.59 58.63
N VAL A 7 10.90 26.17 58.52
CA VAL A 7 9.85 26.32 59.56
C VAL A 7 9.00 27.55 59.26
N LEU A 8 7.71 27.34 58.96
CA LEU A 8 6.59 28.00 59.64
C LEU A 8 5.27 27.24 59.34
N LEU A 9 4.79 26.54 60.37
CA LEU A 9 3.53 25.80 60.47
C LEU A 9 2.41 26.68 61.06
N LYS A 10 1.17 26.15 60.93
CA LYS A 10 -0.10 26.41 61.67
C LYS A 10 -1.09 27.31 60.92
N ASN A 11 -2.38 27.02 60.79
CA ASN A 11 -3.31 26.20 61.58
C ASN A 11 -4.63 26.04 60.79
N ASN A 12 -5.31 24.88 60.87
CA ASN A 12 -6.72 24.73 61.29
C ASN A 12 -7.36 23.41 60.82
N ASN A 13 -7.45 22.47 61.77
CA ASN A 13 -8.35 21.32 61.78
C ASN A 13 -9.56 21.68 62.66
N LYS A 14 -10.79 21.62 62.14
CA LYS A 14 -12.01 21.44 62.96
C LYS A 14 -13.01 20.51 62.24
N LYS A 15 -13.19 19.33 62.82
CA LYS A 15 -14.31 18.40 62.60
C LYS A 15 -15.58 18.99 63.21
N ALA A 16 -16.71 18.87 62.51
CA ALA A 16 -18.05 19.05 63.07
C ALA A 16 -18.94 17.86 62.63
N SER A 17 -19.60 17.24 63.60
CA SER A 17 -20.57 16.15 63.43
C SER A 17 -21.97 16.68 63.11
N PRO A 18 -22.79 15.96 62.32
CA PRO A 18 -24.21 16.31 62.13
C PRO A 18 -25.13 15.70 63.21
N PRO A 19 -26.32 16.30 63.46
CA PRO A 19 -27.26 15.92 64.53
C PRO A 19 -28.18 14.75 64.13
N PRO A 20 -28.94 14.15 65.09
CA PRO A 20 -29.74 12.95 64.84
C PRO A 20 -31.10 13.31 64.21
N VAL A 21 -31.54 12.51 63.22
CA VAL A 21 -32.90 12.59 62.66
C VAL A 21 -33.67 11.33 62.99
N THR A 22 -34.80 11.53 63.66
CA THR A 22 -35.74 10.53 64.16
C THR A 22 -36.51 9.85 63.01
N ILE A 23 -36.65 8.53 63.08
CA ILE A 23 -37.39 7.70 62.14
C ILE A 23 -38.88 7.69 62.51
N THR A 24 -39.74 8.15 61.61
CA THR A 24 -41.19 7.82 61.63
C THR A 24 -41.55 6.97 60.42
N ARG A 25 -41.95 5.72 60.66
CA ARG A 25 -42.45 4.78 59.65
C ARG A 25 -43.88 5.13 59.24
N VAL A 26 -44.12 5.27 57.94
CA VAL A 26 -45.45 5.22 57.32
C VAL A 26 -45.52 3.95 56.45
N ALA A 27 -46.68 3.30 56.45
CA ALA A 27 -46.97 1.95 55.95
C ALA A 27 -46.80 1.76 54.41
N PRO A 28 -46.72 0.51 53.89
CA PRO A 28 -46.27 0.24 52.53
C PRO A 28 -47.41 0.20 51.51
N LEU A 29 -47.23 0.84 50.36
CA LEU A 29 -48.01 0.58 49.14
C LEU A 29 -47.12 -0.15 48.13
N ARG A 30 -47.38 -1.46 47.99
CA ARG A 30 -46.81 -2.34 46.96
C ARG A 30 -47.69 -2.31 45.70
N LYS A 31 -47.02 -2.52 44.56
CA LYS A 31 -47.54 -2.89 43.21
C LYS A 31 -47.96 -1.73 42.30
N LEU A 32 -47.06 -1.28 41.39
CA LEU A 32 -47.36 -1.07 39.95
C LEU A 32 -46.16 -0.69 39.04
N TYR A 33 -44.92 -1.15 39.28
CA TYR A 33 -43.77 -0.80 38.41
C TYR A 33 -42.94 -2.02 37.94
N GLY A 34 -43.61 -3.14 37.63
CA GLY A 34 -42.94 -4.39 37.22
C GLY A 34 -43.13 -4.81 35.76
N LEU A 35 -43.97 -4.11 34.98
CA LEU A 35 -44.36 -4.57 33.62
C LEU A 35 -43.98 -3.62 32.48
N THR A 36 -43.60 -2.37 32.76
CA THR A 36 -43.18 -1.40 31.73
C THR A 36 -41.68 -1.42 31.41
N LEU A 37 -40.85 -1.93 32.33
CA LEU A 37 -39.39 -2.05 32.12
C LEU A 37 -39.01 -3.27 31.26
N ILE A 38 -39.78 -4.36 31.32
CA ILE A 38 -39.49 -5.59 30.54
C ILE A 38 -39.86 -5.39 29.07
N ALA A 39 -40.98 -4.71 28.77
CA ALA A 39 -41.37 -4.41 27.39
C ALA A 39 -40.37 -3.46 26.68
N SER A 40 -39.80 -2.50 27.41
CA SER A 40 -38.79 -1.57 26.86
C SER A 40 -37.45 -2.26 26.58
N PHE A 41 -37.07 -3.26 27.39
CA PHE A 41 -35.83 -4.02 27.20
C PHE A 41 -35.93 -5.02 26.05
N VAL A 42 -37.09 -5.68 25.87
CA VAL A 42 -37.33 -6.60 24.75
C VAL A 42 -37.41 -5.85 23.42
N VAL A 43 -37.98 -4.65 23.38
CA VAL A 43 -37.96 -3.82 22.16
C VAL A 43 -36.53 -3.38 21.84
N ILE A 44 -35.74 -2.89 22.80
CA ILE A 44 -34.34 -2.46 22.54
C ILE A 44 -33.46 -3.63 22.09
N VAL A 45 -33.63 -4.83 22.64
CA VAL A 45 -32.89 -6.02 22.18
C VAL A 45 -33.36 -6.46 20.80
N ALA A 46 -34.67 -6.39 20.49
CA ALA A 46 -35.18 -6.70 19.16
C ALA A 46 -34.76 -5.67 18.11
N THR A 47 -34.74 -4.36 18.42
CA THR A 47 -34.19 -3.36 17.50
C THR A 47 -32.69 -3.52 17.36
N CYS A 48 -31.93 -3.80 18.42
CA CYS A 48 -30.50 -4.09 18.29
C CYS A 48 -30.23 -5.33 17.42
N VAL A 49 -31.02 -6.41 17.56
CA VAL A 49 -30.92 -7.63 16.76
C VAL A 49 -31.35 -7.38 15.30
N TYR A 50 -32.37 -6.54 15.06
CA TYR A 50 -32.83 -6.19 13.72
C TYR A 50 -31.91 -5.18 13.02
N THR A 51 -31.26 -4.27 13.76
CA THR A 51 -30.23 -3.36 13.23
C THR A 51 -28.86 -4.00 13.10
N SER A 52 -28.57 -5.10 13.81
CA SER A 52 -27.38 -5.93 13.56
C SER A 52 -27.52 -6.84 12.33
N GLY A 53 -28.71 -6.94 11.74
CA GLY A 53 -28.97 -7.72 10.51
C GLY A 53 -28.59 -7.02 9.20
N ARG A 54 -28.01 -5.80 9.25
CA ARG A 54 -27.44 -5.10 8.09
C ARG A 54 -26.13 -4.39 8.40
N PHE A 55 -25.34 -4.92 9.33
CA PHE A 55 -23.91 -4.65 9.30
C PHE A 55 -23.32 -5.63 8.28
N SER A 56 -23.04 -5.13 7.07
CA SER A 56 -22.14 -5.82 6.14
C SER A 56 -20.79 -5.88 6.86
N GLY A 57 -20.56 -6.96 7.61
CA GLY A 57 -19.25 -7.24 8.18
C GLY A 57 -18.25 -7.16 7.03
N THR A 58 -17.24 -6.32 7.19
CA THR A 58 -16.07 -6.37 6.31
C THR A 58 -15.48 -7.77 6.45
N MET A 59 -15.77 -8.66 5.49
CA MET A 59 -15.18 -9.99 5.46
C MET A 59 -13.66 -9.82 5.43
N THR A 60 -12.96 -10.56 6.28
CA THR A 60 -11.51 -10.61 6.18
C THR A 60 -11.12 -11.26 4.85
N PRO A 61 -9.99 -10.89 4.21
CA PRO A 61 -9.51 -11.56 3.00
C PRO A 61 -9.42 -13.09 3.14
N SER A 62 -9.21 -13.60 4.36
CA SER A 62 -9.19 -15.02 4.69
C SER A 62 -10.55 -15.73 4.68
N GLU A 63 -11.65 -15.00 4.85
CA GLU A 63 -13.02 -15.55 4.84
C GLU A 63 -13.69 -15.44 3.47
N MET A 64 -13.18 -14.55 2.61
CA MET A 64 -13.71 -14.36 1.26
C MET A 64 -13.32 -15.53 0.35
N GLN A 65 -14.34 -16.18 -0.24
CA GLN A 65 -14.17 -17.19 -1.28
C GLN A 65 -14.51 -16.57 -2.64
N LEU A 66 -13.57 -15.82 -3.22
CA LEU A 66 -13.69 -15.37 -4.60
C LEU A 66 -13.12 -16.48 -5.51
N PRO A 67 -13.86 -16.96 -6.52
CA PRO A 67 -13.33 -17.90 -7.49
C PRO A 67 -12.11 -17.36 -8.23
N ASP A 68 -11.18 -18.26 -8.57
CA ASP A 68 -10.12 -17.96 -9.53
C ASP A 68 -10.69 -17.90 -10.95
N HIS A 69 -9.91 -17.33 -11.86
CA HIS A 69 -10.20 -17.16 -13.29
C HIS A 69 -11.46 -16.37 -13.64
N LEU A 70 -11.87 -15.42 -12.80
CA LEU A 70 -12.94 -14.49 -13.15
C LEU A 70 -12.38 -13.32 -13.99
N PRO A 71 -13.09 -12.88 -15.05
CA PRO A 71 -12.61 -11.76 -15.87
C PRO A 71 -12.62 -10.44 -15.09
N ALA A 72 -11.77 -9.50 -15.52
CA ALA A 72 -11.55 -8.24 -14.80
C ALA A 72 -12.83 -7.43 -14.48
N SER A 73 -13.82 -7.45 -15.37
CA SER A 73 -15.08 -6.71 -15.21
C SER A 73 -16.18 -7.49 -14.47
N HIS A 74 -15.90 -8.70 -13.99
CA HIS A 74 -16.91 -9.54 -13.33
C HIS A 74 -17.45 -8.83 -12.06
N PRO A 75 -18.78 -8.74 -11.87
CA PRO A 75 -19.37 -7.98 -10.77
C PRO A 75 -18.86 -8.38 -9.38
N GLU A 76 -18.68 -9.67 -9.13
CA GLU A 76 -18.14 -10.17 -7.84
C GLU A 76 -16.69 -9.75 -7.61
N VAL A 77 -15.89 -9.64 -8.67
CA VAL A 77 -14.50 -9.16 -8.59
C VAL A 77 -14.48 -7.70 -8.19
N LEU A 78 -15.29 -6.87 -8.86
CA LEU A 78 -15.40 -5.45 -8.54
C LEU A 78 -15.97 -5.21 -7.14
N GLN A 79 -16.92 -6.04 -6.71
CA GLN A 79 -17.47 -5.98 -5.36
C GLN A 79 -16.42 -6.37 -4.31
N ALA A 80 -15.70 -7.48 -4.51
CA ALA A 80 -14.63 -7.93 -3.62
C ALA A 80 -13.54 -6.87 -3.46
N LEU A 81 -13.11 -6.27 -4.56
CA LEU A 81 -12.18 -5.15 -4.54
C LEU A 81 -12.71 -4.00 -3.67
N ARG A 82 -13.92 -3.51 -3.95
CA ARG A 82 -14.51 -2.37 -3.23
C ARG A 82 -14.79 -2.64 -1.75
N SER A 83 -15.16 -3.86 -1.38
CA SER A 83 -15.56 -4.19 -0.01
C SER A 83 -14.40 -4.60 0.89
N THR A 84 -13.31 -5.12 0.31
CA THR A 84 -12.29 -5.85 1.07
C THR A 84 -10.86 -5.51 0.69
N PHE A 85 -10.55 -5.41 -0.60
CA PHE A 85 -9.15 -5.25 -1.03
C PHE A 85 -8.73 -3.81 -1.31
N LEU A 86 -9.66 -2.87 -1.49
CA LEU A 86 -9.35 -1.45 -1.65
C LEU A 86 -9.62 -0.68 -0.37
N LEU A 87 -8.55 -0.30 0.31
CA LEU A 87 -8.63 0.62 1.45
C LEU A 87 -8.55 2.07 0.94
N PRO A 88 -9.42 2.97 1.44
CA PRO A 88 -9.47 4.35 0.96
C PRO A 88 -8.26 5.17 1.44
N PRO A 89 -7.91 6.26 0.72
CA PRO A 89 -6.90 7.23 1.14
C PRO A 89 -7.06 7.67 2.60
N SER A 90 -5.95 7.72 3.33
CA SER A 90 -5.97 8.11 4.74
C SER A 90 -6.32 9.58 4.90
N LYS A 91 -7.22 9.88 5.86
CA LYS A 91 -7.53 11.24 6.29
C LYS A 91 -6.58 11.75 7.38
N LEU A 92 -5.77 10.88 7.98
CA LEU A 92 -4.82 11.24 9.04
C LEU A 92 -3.58 11.94 8.48
N PRO A 93 -2.90 12.80 9.24
CA PRO A 93 -1.62 13.36 8.80
C PRO A 93 -0.61 12.27 8.42
N TYR A 94 0.25 12.57 7.44
CA TYR A 94 1.36 11.70 7.06
C TYR A 94 2.18 11.28 8.29
N ASN A 95 2.53 10.00 8.35
CA ASN A 95 3.39 9.44 9.38
C ASN A 95 4.64 8.82 8.74
N LEU A 96 5.39 9.69 8.06
CA LEU A 96 6.63 9.32 7.38
C LEU A 96 7.79 9.26 8.38
N SER A 97 8.66 8.26 8.19
CA SER A 97 9.90 8.11 8.93
C SER A 97 10.79 9.33 8.71
N LYS A 98 11.36 9.82 9.81
CA LYS A 98 12.37 10.90 9.83
C LYS A 98 13.72 10.40 10.35
N ASP A 99 13.81 9.09 10.57
CA ASP A 99 15.01 8.45 11.07
C ASP A 99 16.15 8.60 10.04
N PRO A 100 17.34 9.09 10.42
CA PRO A 100 18.44 9.32 9.48
C PRO A 100 18.91 8.05 8.77
N ASP A 101 18.97 6.91 9.48
CA ASP A 101 19.45 5.65 8.91
C ASP A 101 18.45 5.11 7.89
N TYR A 102 17.15 5.26 8.16
CA TYR A 102 16.09 5.00 7.18
C TYR A 102 16.27 5.88 5.93
N LEU A 103 16.38 7.19 6.11
CA LEU A 103 16.46 8.16 5.00
C LEU A 103 17.73 8.01 4.16
N ALA A 104 18.83 7.54 4.75
CA ALA A 104 20.06 7.24 4.04
C ALA A 104 19.88 6.17 2.96
N THR A 105 18.87 5.30 3.10
CA THR A 105 18.57 4.24 2.13
C THR A 105 17.27 4.46 1.36
N SER A 106 16.46 5.45 1.72
CA SER A 106 15.11 5.64 1.14
C SER A 106 15.10 6.05 -0.33
N HIS A 107 16.24 6.47 -0.87
CA HIS A 107 16.46 6.85 -2.26
C HIS A 107 17.66 6.11 -2.88
N ALA A 108 17.91 4.89 -2.42
CA ALA A 108 18.97 4.04 -2.95
C ALA A 108 18.63 3.49 -4.35
N ASP A 109 19.57 2.73 -4.91
CA ASP A 109 19.40 2.01 -6.18
C ASP A 109 19.01 2.94 -7.36
N THR A 110 18.11 2.51 -8.25
CA THR A 110 17.64 3.28 -9.41
C THR A 110 16.69 4.42 -9.09
N TRP A 111 16.29 4.61 -7.83
CA TRP A 111 15.30 5.63 -7.46
C TRP A 111 15.69 7.03 -7.97
N GLY A 112 16.95 7.43 -7.79
CA GLY A 112 17.42 8.76 -8.22
C GLY A 112 17.33 8.95 -9.74
N ILE A 113 17.53 7.90 -10.50
CA ILE A 113 17.43 7.90 -11.96
C ILE A 113 15.97 7.95 -12.39
N ILE A 114 15.10 7.15 -11.78
CA ILE A 114 13.67 7.17 -12.04
C ILE A 114 13.11 8.57 -11.73
N HIS A 115 13.39 9.10 -10.54
CA HIS A 115 12.96 10.43 -10.13
C HIS A 115 13.47 11.53 -11.07
N TYR A 116 14.72 11.46 -11.53
CA TYR A 116 15.27 12.39 -12.51
C TYR A 116 14.45 12.43 -13.82
N HIS A 117 13.99 11.28 -14.32
CA HIS A 117 13.18 11.21 -15.54
C HIS A 117 11.74 11.66 -15.28
N LEU A 118 11.11 11.14 -14.22
CA LEU A 118 9.71 11.45 -13.90
C LEU A 118 9.51 12.94 -13.60
N SER A 119 10.45 13.59 -12.90
CA SER A 119 10.40 15.03 -12.62
C SER A 119 10.41 15.90 -13.89
N ARG A 120 11.06 15.46 -14.97
CA ARG A 120 11.03 16.14 -16.28
C ARG A 120 9.75 15.83 -17.05
N LEU A 121 9.36 14.55 -17.07
CA LEU A 121 8.15 14.09 -17.75
C LEU A 121 6.89 14.78 -17.23
N PHE A 122 6.80 14.97 -15.90
CA PHE A 122 5.66 15.57 -15.22
C PHE A 122 5.89 17.02 -14.78
N SER A 123 6.93 17.68 -15.31
CA SER A 123 7.25 19.05 -14.96
C SER A 123 6.04 19.98 -15.17
N GLY A 124 5.63 20.65 -14.09
CA GLY A 124 4.48 21.56 -14.08
C GLY A 124 3.10 20.91 -14.05
N GLU A 125 3.00 19.57 -14.04
CA GLU A 125 1.72 18.87 -13.91
C GLU A 125 1.28 18.69 -12.45
N ARG A 126 -0.03 18.68 -12.22
CA ARG A 126 -0.65 18.48 -10.90
C ARG A 126 -1.91 17.63 -11.03
N GLY A 127 -2.28 16.96 -9.94
CA GLY A 127 -3.55 16.22 -9.86
C GLY A 127 -3.66 14.98 -10.76
N GLY A 128 -2.54 14.31 -11.07
CA GLY A 128 -2.54 13.05 -11.80
C GLY A 128 -2.94 11.85 -10.94
N PHE A 129 -3.09 10.69 -11.58
CA PHE A 129 -3.36 9.40 -10.96
C PHE A 129 -2.22 8.41 -11.22
N PHE A 130 -1.57 7.92 -10.17
CA PHE A 130 -0.54 6.88 -10.28
C PHE A 130 -1.04 5.50 -9.85
N VAL A 131 -0.39 4.46 -10.34
CA VAL A 131 -0.45 3.10 -9.80
C VAL A 131 0.99 2.67 -9.50
N GLU A 132 1.26 2.24 -8.27
CA GLU A 132 2.55 1.68 -7.86
C GLU A 132 2.31 0.28 -7.29
N ALA A 133 2.81 -0.75 -7.99
CA ALA A 133 2.78 -2.14 -7.55
C ALA A 133 4.17 -2.55 -7.11
N GLY A 134 4.26 -3.13 -5.90
CA GLY A 134 5.53 -3.20 -5.16
C GLY A 134 5.72 -2.03 -4.21
N ALA A 135 4.63 -1.56 -3.57
CA ALA A 135 4.65 -0.33 -2.78
C ALA A 135 5.41 -0.44 -1.45
N LEU A 136 5.85 -1.64 -1.06
CA LEU A 136 6.66 -1.91 0.13
C LEU A 136 6.00 -1.33 1.40
N ASP A 137 6.68 -0.42 2.11
CA ASP A 137 6.11 0.26 3.28
C ASP A 137 5.48 1.62 2.95
N GLY A 138 5.28 1.93 1.67
CA GLY A 138 4.69 3.19 1.22
C GLY A 138 5.58 4.42 1.36
N GLN A 139 6.86 4.29 1.74
CA GLN A 139 7.78 5.43 1.76
C GLN A 139 9.18 5.05 1.25
N GLN A 140 9.73 3.93 1.71
CA GLN A 140 11.03 3.43 1.28
C GLN A 140 11.00 3.17 -0.22
N LEU A 141 11.89 3.82 -0.99
CA LEU A 141 12.02 3.68 -2.45
C LEU A 141 10.75 4.00 -3.25
N SER A 142 9.76 4.68 -2.67
CA SER A 142 8.49 4.93 -3.38
C SER A 142 8.67 5.90 -4.53
N ASN A 143 8.25 5.50 -5.73
CA ASN A 143 8.30 6.34 -6.94
C ASN A 143 7.17 7.38 -6.99
N SER A 144 6.10 7.18 -6.21
CA SER A 144 4.90 8.02 -6.21
C SER A 144 4.75 8.98 -5.04
N LEU A 145 5.47 8.78 -3.93
CA LEU A 145 5.26 9.59 -2.72
C LEU A 145 5.45 11.09 -2.96
N TRP A 146 6.48 11.48 -3.72
CA TRP A 146 6.73 12.88 -4.04
C TRP A 146 5.65 13.48 -4.97
N LEU A 147 5.08 12.69 -5.89
CA LEU A 147 3.94 13.13 -6.73
C LEU A 147 2.73 13.47 -5.86
N GLU A 148 2.50 12.66 -4.84
CA GLU A 148 1.42 12.85 -3.87
C GLU A 148 1.65 14.11 -3.02
N GLN A 149 2.85 14.27 -2.45
CA GLN A 149 3.17 15.38 -1.54
C GLN A 149 3.32 16.73 -2.26
N GLU A 150 3.94 16.75 -3.43
CA GLU A 150 4.36 17.98 -4.09
C GLU A 150 3.43 18.39 -5.22
N LEU A 151 2.91 17.42 -5.98
CA LEU A 151 2.07 17.66 -7.16
C LEU A 151 0.58 17.44 -6.87
N GLY A 152 0.22 16.96 -5.68
CA GLY A 152 -1.16 16.71 -5.28
C GLY A 152 -1.80 15.58 -6.08
N TRP A 153 -1.01 14.61 -6.53
CA TRP A 153 -1.51 13.43 -7.21
C TRP A 153 -2.23 12.51 -6.23
N THR A 154 -3.12 11.70 -6.78
CA THR A 154 -3.74 10.57 -6.06
C THR A 154 -3.31 9.28 -6.75
N GLY A 155 -3.68 8.13 -6.20
CA GLY A 155 -3.30 6.88 -6.85
C GLY A 155 -3.73 5.63 -6.13
N LEU A 156 -3.12 4.52 -6.53
CA LEU A 156 -3.25 3.20 -5.96
C LEU A 156 -1.87 2.63 -5.63
N LEU A 157 -1.71 2.12 -4.41
CA LEU A 157 -0.55 1.37 -3.94
C LEU A 157 -0.93 -0.11 -3.77
N VAL A 158 -0.20 -1.01 -4.41
CA VAL A 158 -0.44 -2.46 -4.35
C VAL A 158 0.77 -3.13 -3.71
N GLU A 159 0.56 -3.84 -2.61
CA GLU A 159 1.61 -4.55 -1.88
C GLU A 159 1.07 -5.87 -1.33
N PRO A 160 1.48 -7.03 -1.87
CA PRO A 160 0.97 -8.32 -1.45
C PRO A 160 1.57 -8.83 -0.14
N ASP A 161 2.78 -8.44 0.26
CA ASP A 161 3.38 -8.89 1.53
C ASP A 161 2.66 -8.23 2.72
N PRO A 162 2.13 -8.99 3.68
CA PRO A 162 1.22 -8.45 4.67
C PRO A 162 1.97 -7.67 5.74
N TYR A 163 3.27 -7.93 5.91
CA TYR A 163 4.11 -7.19 6.85
C TYR A 163 4.45 -5.81 6.26
N SER A 164 4.89 -5.74 5.00
CA SER A 164 5.08 -4.50 4.26
C SER A 164 3.80 -3.69 4.18
N PHE A 165 2.68 -4.33 3.82
CA PHE A 165 1.37 -3.69 3.76
C PHE A 165 0.95 -3.08 5.11
N LEU A 166 1.23 -3.76 6.23
CA LEU A 166 0.98 -3.19 7.57
C LEU A 166 1.77 -1.90 7.79
N HIS A 167 3.05 -1.87 7.40
CA HIS A 167 3.89 -0.66 7.50
C HIS A 167 3.39 0.45 6.57
N LEU A 168 2.95 0.10 5.36
CA LEU A 168 2.32 1.01 4.40
C LEU A 168 1.09 1.68 5.01
N GLY A 169 0.20 0.90 5.64
CA GLY A 169 -0.97 1.44 6.34
C GLY A 169 -0.61 2.48 7.41
N HIS A 170 0.51 2.29 8.11
CA HIS A 170 1.00 3.23 9.12
C HIS A 170 1.58 4.53 8.57
N LYS A 171 1.90 4.63 7.28
CA LYS A 171 2.40 5.89 6.68
C LYS A 171 1.31 6.92 6.41
N HIS A 172 0.05 6.49 6.42
CA HIS A 172 -1.11 7.33 6.13
C HIS A 172 -1.05 8.02 4.76
N ARG A 173 -0.66 7.25 3.73
CA ARG A 173 -0.67 7.69 2.33
C ARG A 173 -2.07 8.19 1.92
N LYS A 174 -2.09 9.15 1.00
CA LYS A 174 -3.28 9.79 0.39
C LYS A 174 -3.70 9.09 -0.90
N ALA A 175 -3.28 7.85 -1.07
CA ALA A 175 -3.64 6.95 -2.16
C ALA A 175 -4.49 5.79 -1.64
N TRP A 176 -5.24 5.17 -2.54
CA TRP A 176 -5.86 3.87 -2.28
C TRP A 176 -4.77 2.83 -2.03
N THR A 177 -5.05 1.85 -1.19
CA THR A 177 -4.07 0.78 -0.90
C THR A 177 -4.73 -0.59 -1.01
N SER A 178 -3.95 -1.58 -1.48
CA SER A 178 -4.42 -2.96 -1.64
C SER A 178 -3.40 -3.98 -1.14
N ASN A 179 -3.85 -4.87 -0.25
CA ASN A 179 -3.08 -6.02 0.25
C ASN A 179 -3.37 -7.25 -0.63
N ALA A 180 -2.93 -7.16 -1.87
CA ALA A 180 -3.13 -8.12 -2.94
C ALA A 180 -2.05 -7.87 -4.01
N CYS A 181 -1.99 -8.71 -5.04
CA CYS A 181 -1.09 -8.54 -6.19
C CYS A 181 -1.83 -8.03 -7.43
N LEU A 182 -1.07 -7.59 -8.43
CA LEU A 182 -1.54 -7.50 -9.81
C LEU A 182 -1.47 -8.90 -10.45
N SER A 183 -2.51 -9.30 -11.17
CA SER A 183 -2.45 -10.54 -11.94
C SER A 183 -1.60 -10.36 -13.19
N SER A 184 -0.85 -11.40 -13.53
CA SER A 184 -0.09 -11.53 -14.78
C SER A 184 -0.96 -11.96 -15.97
N ASP A 185 -2.27 -12.13 -15.77
CA ASP A 185 -3.25 -12.42 -16.80
C ASP A 185 -4.48 -11.50 -16.69
N ALA A 186 -5.42 -11.66 -17.62
CA ALA A 186 -6.66 -10.88 -17.65
C ALA A 186 -7.72 -11.35 -16.62
N PHE A 187 -7.36 -12.27 -15.72
CA PHE A 187 -8.29 -12.91 -14.79
C PHE A 187 -7.84 -12.80 -13.33
N THR A 188 -8.78 -12.97 -12.40
CA THR A 188 -8.43 -13.12 -10.99
C THR A 188 -7.74 -14.45 -10.77
N ARG A 189 -6.83 -14.52 -9.80
CA ARG A 189 -6.26 -15.79 -9.35
C ARG A 189 -5.69 -15.66 -7.96
N ARG A 190 -5.60 -16.77 -7.26
CA ARG A 190 -4.73 -16.90 -6.09
C ARG A 190 -3.33 -17.28 -6.54
N SER A 191 -2.35 -16.65 -5.92
CA SER A 191 -0.94 -16.91 -6.15
C SER A 191 -0.23 -17.21 -4.82
N VAL A 192 0.79 -18.05 -4.88
CA VAL A 192 1.68 -18.27 -3.74
C VAL A 192 2.84 -17.29 -3.88
N HIS A 193 3.04 -16.44 -2.89
CA HIS A 193 4.20 -15.56 -2.82
C HIS A 193 5.21 -16.08 -1.81
N VAL A 194 6.48 -15.90 -2.14
CA VAL A 194 7.62 -16.16 -1.27
C VAL A 194 8.05 -14.82 -0.69
N ALA A 195 8.19 -14.77 0.63
CA ALA A 195 8.69 -13.60 1.37
C ALA A 195 9.76 -14.05 2.37
N LEU A 196 10.73 -13.19 2.67
CA LEU A 196 11.80 -13.51 3.61
C LEU A 196 11.50 -12.93 4.98
N LYS A 197 11.39 -13.76 6.01
CA LYS A 197 11.23 -13.30 7.39
C LYS A 197 12.57 -13.32 8.14
N PRO A 198 12.78 -12.38 9.08
CA PRO A 198 13.96 -12.45 9.96
C PRO A 198 13.93 -13.73 10.81
N ARG A 199 15.06 -14.41 10.96
CA ARG A 199 15.17 -15.57 11.85
C ARG A 199 14.94 -15.19 13.33
N PRO A 200 14.43 -16.12 14.16
CA PRO A 200 14.32 -15.90 15.60
C PRO A 200 15.64 -15.44 16.22
N GLY A 201 15.62 -14.33 16.96
CA GLY A 201 16.82 -13.74 17.58
C GLY A 201 17.54 -12.69 16.74
N TYR A 202 17.13 -12.46 15.49
CA TYR A 202 17.57 -11.29 14.71
C TYR A 202 16.98 -10.03 15.35
N ARG A 203 17.81 -9.24 16.05
CA ARG A 203 17.39 -8.06 16.83
C ARG A 203 17.15 -6.80 16.00
N ASN A 204 17.51 -6.81 14.72
CA ASN A 204 17.29 -5.66 13.83
C ASN A 204 15.87 -5.68 13.27
N ASN A 205 15.29 -4.47 13.18
CA ASN A 205 14.05 -4.22 12.45
C ASN A 205 14.10 -4.89 11.08
N TYR A 206 13.07 -5.66 10.73
CA TYR A 206 12.92 -6.37 9.47
C TYR A 206 13.31 -5.48 8.27
N PRO A 207 14.51 -5.67 7.71
CA PRO A 207 15.12 -4.68 6.83
C PRO A 207 14.43 -4.61 5.47
N TRP A 208 14.49 -3.45 4.83
CA TRP A 208 13.73 -3.19 3.60
C TRP A 208 14.08 -4.17 2.47
N PHE A 209 15.34 -4.57 2.31
CA PHE A 209 15.75 -5.49 1.25
C PHE A 209 15.15 -6.90 1.43
N MET A 210 14.94 -7.36 2.67
CA MET A 210 14.25 -8.64 2.91
C MET A 210 12.77 -8.52 2.58
N ARG A 211 12.15 -7.40 2.93
CA ARG A 211 10.75 -7.10 2.65
C ARG A 211 10.49 -6.94 1.15
N GLY A 212 11.32 -6.18 0.46
CA GLY A 212 11.26 -5.95 -0.99
C GLY A 212 11.72 -7.14 -1.83
N SER A 213 12.17 -8.24 -1.23
CA SER A 213 12.47 -9.47 -1.96
C SER A 213 11.23 -10.36 -2.18
N SER A 214 10.03 -9.93 -1.73
CA SER A 214 8.83 -10.72 -1.89
C SER A 214 8.43 -10.84 -3.36
N HIS A 215 8.13 -12.04 -3.82
CA HIS A 215 7.81 -12.31 -5.22
C HIS A 215 6.85 -13.50 -5.34
N GLU A 216 6.20 -13.63 -6.49
CA GLU A 216 5.41 -14.81 -6.80
C GLU A 216 6.29 -16.06 -6.97
N LEU A 217 5.85 -17.20 -6.43
CA LEU A 217 6.57 -18.46 -6.51
C LEU A 217 6.72 -18.91 -7.97
N GLY A 218 7.97 -19.16 -8.39
CA GLY A 218 8.30 -19.67 -9.72
C GLY A 218 8.53 -18.61 -10.79
N VAL A 219 8.47 -17.31 -10.45
CA VAL A 219 8.87 -16.24 -11.37
C VAL A 219 10.39 -16.23 -11.57
N LYS A 220 10.82 -15.71 -12.73
CA LYS A 220 12.23 -15.44 -12.99
C LYS A 220 12.60 -14.13 -12.30
N LEU A 221 13.33 -14.23 -11.19
CA LEU A 221 13.89 -13.07 -10.50
C LEU A 221 14.93 -12.34 -11.35
N ALA A 222 15.19 -11.09 -10.98
CA ALA A 222 16.20 -10.29 -11.65
C ALA A 222 17.58 -10.95 -11.60
N THR A 223 18.29 -10.97 -12.74
CA THR A 223 19.67 -11.41 -12.83
C THR A 223 20.54 -10.41 -12.09
N LYS A 224 21.21 -10.85 -11.03
CA LYS A 224 22.06 -9.99 -10.22
C LYS A 224 23.52 -10.20 -10.59
N SER A 225 24.30 -9.13 -10.62
CA SER A 225 25.75 -9.21 -10.77
C SER A 225 26.37 -10.02 -9.63
N ALA A 226 27.60 -10.52 -9.82
CA ALA A 226 28.26 -11.34 -8.80
C ALA A 226 28.38 -10.62 -7.43
N GLU A 227 28.60 -9.31 -7.44
CA GLU A 227 28.69 -8.46 -6.25
C GLU A 227 27.32 -8.25 -5.56
N GLU A 228 26.25 -8.05 -6.35
CA GLU A 228 24.89 -8.02 -5.83
C GLU A 228 24.48 -9.38 -5.25
N VAL A 229 24.85 -10.48 -5.91
CA VAL A 229 24.63 -11.84 -5.41
C VAL A 229 25.32 -12.03 -4.07
N GLU A 230 26.59 -11.66 -3.91
CA GLU A 230 27.31 -11.80 -2.63
C GLU A 230 26.64 -11.00 -1.50
N THR A 231 26.28 -9.75 -1.78
CA THR A 231 25.61 -8.85 -0.84
C THR A 231 24.23 -9.41 -0.44
N LEU A 232 23.45 -9.87 -1.41
CA LEU A 232 22.15 -10.48 -1.13
C LEU A 232 22.29 -11.82 -0.45
N GLN A 233 23.22 -12.68 -0.85
CA GLN A 233 23.45 -13.97 -0.20
C GLN A 233 23.76 -13.76 1.28
N TYR A 234 24.54 -12.73 1.64
CA TYR A 234 24.80 -12.36 3.03
C TYR A 234 23.50 -12.06 3.83
N TYR A 235 22.52 -11.42 3.19
CA TYR A 235 21.22 -11.10 3.78
C TYR A 235 20.22 -12.26 3.75
N LEU A 236 20.09 -12.93 2.59
CA LEU A 236 19.26 -14.12 2.39
C LEU A 236 19.63 -15.24 3.35
N ASN A 237 20.93 -15.44 3.62
CA ASN A 237 21.41 -16.44 4.60
C ASN A 237 20.94 -16.16 6.05
N ARG A 238 20.46 -14.94 6.34
CA ARG A 238 19.90 -14.53 7.63
C ARG A 238 18.38 -14.53 7.66
N GLY A 239 17.74 -14.69 6.50
CA GLY A 239 16.30 -14.84 6.36
C GLY A 239 15.87 -16.30 6.49
N GLU A 240 14.59 -16.48 6.73
CA GLU A 240 13.85 -17.72 6.56
C GLU A 240 12.75 -17.45 5.54
N GLU A 241 12.66 -18.29 4.52
CA GLU A 241 11.57 -18.20 3.55
C GLU A 241 10.23 -18.47 4.23
N SER A 242 9.24 -17.70 3.83
CA SER A 242 7.87 -17.86 4.24
C SER A 242 6.97 -17.75 3.04
N TYR A 243 5.90 -18.54 3.05
CA TYR A 243 5.00 -18.67 1.93
C TYR A 243 3.64 -18.13 2.32
N MET A 244 3.00 -17.44 1.40
CA MET A 244 1.68 -16.87 1.62
C MET A 244 0.82 -17.00 0.37
N VAL A 245 -0.46 -17.28 0.56
CA VAL A 245 -1.43 -17.25 -0.53
C VAL A 245 -2.04 -15.86 -0.56
N THR A 246 -2.02 -15.21 -1.71
CA THR A 246 -2.57 -13.88 -1.92
C THR A 246 -3.48 -13.87 -3.15
N TYR A 247 -4.46 -12.98 -3.16
CA TYR A 247 -5.29 -12.75 -4.34
C TYR A 247 -4.57 -11.79 -5.28
N CYS A 248 -4.49 -12.13 -6.55
CA CYS A 248 -4.06 -11.25 -7.62
C CYS A 248 -5.27 -10.84 -8.46
N PHE A 249 -5.36 -9.55 -8.75
CA PHE A 249 -6.40 -8.98 -9.60
C PHE A 249 -5.76 -8.33 -10.83
N PRO A 250 -6.35 -8.48 -12.03
CA PRO A 250 -5.90 -7.72 -13.19
C PRO A 250 -5.92 -6.22 -12.88
N LEU A 251 -4.92 -5.46 -13.37
CA LEU A 251 -4.88 -4.01 -13.20
C LEU A 251 -6.21 -3.36 -13.61
N HIS A 252 -6.80 -3.83 -14.71
CA HIS A 252 -8.09 -3.36 -15.20
C HIS A 252 -9.21 -3.46 -14.15
N SER A 253 -9.23 -4.51 -13.32
CA SER A 253 -10.23 -4.69 -12.26
C SER A 253 -10.14 -3.59 -11.20
N TYR A 254 -8.92 -3.25 -10.77
CA TYR A 254 -8.69 -2.16 -9.83
C TYR A 254 -9.16 -0.82 -10.40
N LEU A 255 -8.83 -0.56 -11.67
CA LEU A 255 -9.22 0.67 -12.35
C LEU A 255 -10.74 0.79 -12.50
N LEU A 256 -11.43 -0.28 -12.92
CA LEU A 256 -12.90 -0.34 -12.96
C LEU A 256 -13.53 -0.16 -11.57
N ALA A 257 -12.96 -0.79 -10.54
CA ALA A 257 -13.45 -0.66 -9.17
C ALA A 257 -13.38 0.79 -8.68
N LEU A 258 -12.33 1.52 -9.06
CA LEU A 258 -12.07 2.92 -8.73
C LEU A 258 -12.69 3.93 -9.71
N ASN A 259 -13.32 3.46 -10.80
CA ASN A 259 -13.84 4.29 -11.89
C ASN A 259 -12.75 5.18 -12.53
N ILE A 260 -11.60 4.57 -12.79
CA ILE A 260 -10.44 5.18 -13.45
C ILE A 260 -10.24 4.50 -14.80
N THR A 261 -9.95 5.27 -15.84
CA THR A 261 -9.59 4.76 -17.17
C THR A 261 -8.23 5.29 -17.65
N LYS A 262 -7.67 6.25 -16.93
CA LYS A 262 -6.41 6.92 -17.24
C LYS A 262 -5.46 6.84 -16.04
N VAL A 263 -4.26 6.35 -16.29
CA VAL A 263 -3.16 6.26 -15.34
C VAL A 263 -2.01 7.11 -15.87
N ASP A 264 -1.64 8.16 -15.14
CA ASP A 264 -0.56 9.05 -15.56
C ASP A 264 0.83 8.42 -15.33
N LEU A 265 0.97 7.63 -14.27
CA LEU A 265 2.18 6.84 -13.99
C LEU A 265 1.79 5.43 -13.56
N LEU A 266 2.28 4.42 -14.28
CA LEU A 266 2.27 3.03 -13.84
C LEU A 266 3.71 2.62 -13.46
N SER A 267 3.98 2.43 -12.16
CA SER A 267 5.25 1.95 -11.63
C SER A 267 5.10 0.48 -11.23
N LEU A 268 5.86 -0.41 -11.87
CA LEU A 268 5.84 -1.85 -11.62
C LEU A 268 7.19 -2.32 -11.08
N ASP A 269 7.21 -2.74 -9.81
CA ASP A 269 8.34 -3.38 -9.14
C ASP A 269 7.80 -4.62 -8.41
N THR A 270 7.47 -5.65 -9.18
CA THR A 270 6.80 -6.86 -8.72
C THR A 270 7.74 -8.06 -8.63
N GLN A 271 9.04 -7.80 -8.73
CA GLN A 271 10.11 -8.78 -8.64
C GLN A 271 9.97 -9.93 -9.65
N GLY A 272 9.68 -9.59 -10.92
CA GLY A 272 9.80 -10.52 -12.06
C GLY A 272 8.51 -10.83 -12.82
N SER A 273 7.36 -10.25 -12.43
CA SER A 273 6.07 -10.45 -13.11
C SER A 273 5.65 -9.29 -14.03
N GLU A 274 6.48 -8.26 -14.16
CA GLU A 274 6.15 -6.97 -14.78
C GLU A 274 5.74 -7.13 -16.24
N ILE A 275 6.47 -7.94 -17.00
CA ILE A 275 6.23 -8.13 -18.44
C ILE A 275 4.87 -8.78 -18.69
N GLU A 276 4.50 -9.78 -17.90
CA GLU A 276 3.22 -10.48 -18.06
C GLU A 276 2.06 -9.59 -17.58
N ILE A 277 2.25 -8.81 -16.51
CA ILE A 277 1.30 -7.76 -16.11
C ILE A 277 1.09 -6.78 -17.28
N ILE A 278 2.15 -6.28 -17.91
CA ILE A 278 2.08 -5.36 -19.07
C ILE A 278 1.34 -5.99 -20.26
N LYS A 279 1.56 -7.28 -20.53
CA LYS A 279 0.85 -8.00 -21.60
C LYS A 279 -0.64 -8.22 -21.29
N SER A 280 -1.02 -8.26 -20.02
CA SER A 280 -2.41 -8.44 -19.59
C SER A 280 -3.28 -7.17 -19.72
N ILE A 281 -2.67 -5.99 -19.89
CA ILE A 281 -3.40 -4.72 -19.92
C ILE A 281 -4.27 -4.63 -21.19
N PRO A 282 -5.58 -4.33 -21.07
CA PRO A 282 -6.45 -4.06 -22.21
C PRO A 282 -6.23 -2.61 -22.68
N TRP A 283 -5.19 -2.40 -23.51
CA TRP A 283 -4.74 -1.07 -23.98
C TRP A 283 -5.80 -0.24 -24.73
N GLU A 284 -6.90 -0.85 -25.19
CA GLU A 284 -8.03 -0.16 -25.82
C GLU A 284 -9.01 0.44 -24.78
N GLU A 285 -8.96 -0.04 -23.55
CA GLU A 285 -9.87 0.36 -22.45
C GLU A 285 -9.14 1.20 -21.38
N VAL A 286 -7.81 1.05 -21.27
CA VAL A 286 -6.98 1.71 -20.27
C VAL A 286 -5.89 2.53 -20.94
N GLU A 287 -5.87 3.82 -20.66
CA GLU A 287 -4.79 4.72 -21.03
C GLU A 287 -3.74 4.77 -19.93
N VAL A 288 -2.48 4.45 -20.28
CA VAL A 288 -1.32 4.68 -19.40
C VAL A 288 -0.36 5.65 -20.09
N ARG A 289 0.02 6.75 -19.45
CA ARG A 289 0.89 7.75 -20.09
C ARG A 289 2.38 7.41 -19.98
N VAL A 290 2.81 7.05 -18.78
CA VAL A 290 4.21 6.70 -18.48
C VAL A 290 4.24 5.38 -17.73
N VAL A 291 5.10 4.48 -18.17
CA VAL A 291 5.36 3.19 -17.50
C VAL A 291 6.79 3.19 -17.00
N VAL A 292 6.98 2.90 -15.72
CA VAL A 292 8.26 2.53 -15.13
C VAL A 292 8.15 1.06 -14.76
N MET A 293 9.09 0.23 -15.19
CA MET A 293 9.07 -1.18 -14.84
C MET A 293 10.46 -1.70 -14.52
N GLU A 294 10.57 -2.45 -13.41
CA GLU A 294 11.74 -3.26 -13.13
C GLU A 294 11.88 -4.33 -14.22
N VAL A 295 13.10 -4.59 -14.65
CA VAL A 295 13.39 -5.56 -15.70
C VAL A 295 14.27 -6.67 -15.15
N ALA A 296 13.75 -7.91 -15.19
CA ALA A 296 14.46 -9.06 -14.61
C ALA A 296 15.84 -9.31 -15.26
N ASP A 297 15.97 -9.28 -16.59
CA ASP A 297 17.31 -9.32 -17.21
C ASP A 297 17.93 -7.92 -17.19
N ARG A 298 18.77 -7.70 -16.19
CA ARG A 298 19.55 -6.46 -15.97
C ARG A 298 20.74 -6.34 -16.92
N THR A 299 21.16 -7.47 -17.52
CA THR A 299 22.42 -7.59 -18.24
C THR A 299 22.27 -7.43 -19.75
N HIS A 300 21.11 -7.77 -20.30
CA HIS A 300 20.86 -7.71 -21.72
C HIS A 300 19.72 -6.75 -22.03
N TYR A 301 19.86 -6.06 -23.17
CA TYR A 301 18.77 -5.27 -23.71
C TYR A 301 17.60 -6.18 -24.12
N GLN A 302 16.40 -5.90 -23.60
CA GLN A 302 15.21 -6.69 -23.92
C GLN A 302 14.51 -6.17 -25.17
N SER A 303 15.04 -6.52 -26.34
CA SER A 303 14.49 -6.10 -27.64
C SER A 303 13.01 -6.45 -27.80
N ASP A 304 12.61 -7.63 -27.35
CA ASP A 304 11.24 -8.14 -27.55
C ASP A 304 10.22 -7.35 -26.72
N LEU A 305 10.59 -6.96 -25.49
CA LEU A 305 9.79 -6.10 -24.64
C LEU A 305 9.65 -4.71 -25.27
N VAL A 306 10.75 -4.13 -25.76
CA VAL A 306 10.72 -2.79 -26.36
C VAL A 306 9.92 -2.78 -27.66
N GLU A 307 10.04 -3.81 -28.50
CA GLU A 307 9.25 -3.95 -29.71
C GLU A 307 7.76 -4.16 -29.39
N TYR A 308 7.45 -4.95 -28.37
CA TYR A 308 6.08 -5.08 -27.88
C TYR A 308 5.50 -3.73 -27.45
N MET A 309 6.22 -2.97 -26.61
CA MET A 309 5.79 -1.65 -26.14
C MET A 309 5.67 -0.65 -27.30
N ARG A 310 6.58 -0.68 -28.27
CA ARG A 310 6.48 0.11 -29.50
C ARG A 310 5.22 -0.23 -30.29
N GLY A 311 4.88 -1.51 -30.43
CA GLY A 311 3.63 -1.97 -31.03
C GLY A 311 2.37 -1.52 -30.29
N LYS A 312 2.50 -1.09 -29.03
CA LYS A 312 1.44 -0.43 -28.23
C LYS A 312 1.51 1.09 -28.24
N GLY A 313 2.39 1.68 -29.05
CA GLY A 313 2.54 3.13 -29.18
C GLY A 313 3.33 3.77 -28.03
N TYR A 314 4.41 3.13 -27.57
CA TYR A 314 5.31 3.68 -26.55
C TYR A 314 6.75 3.82 -27.03
N PHE A 315 7.43 4.87 -26.56
CA PHE A 315 8.88 5.05 -26.73
C PHE A 315 9.61 4.71 -25.44
N LEU A 316 10.73 3.98 -25.55
CA LEU A 316 11.69 3.83 -24.46
C LEU A 316 12.48 5.13 -24.32
N VAL A 317 12.42 5.76 -23.14
CA VAL A 317 13.09 7.04 -22.86
C VAL A 317 14.14 6.95 -21.75
N GLY A 318 14.23 5.81 -21.06
CA GLY A 318 15.28 5.52 -20.08
C GLY A 318 15.51 4.02 -19.97
N ARG A 319 16.78 3.59 -19.96
CA ARG A 319 17.19 2.19 -19.84
C ARG A 319 18.27 2.04 -18.77
N PHE A 320 17.90 1.43 -17.66
CA PHE A 320 18.79 1.12 -16.54
C PHE A 320 18.49 -0.29 -16.04
N MET A 321 18.45 -0.50 -14.72
CA MET A 321 17.80 -1.67 -14.11
C MET A 321 16.28 -1.64 -14.34
N ASP A 322 15.73 -0.43 -14.49
CA ASP A 322 14.35 -0.14 -14.80
C ASP A 322 14.23 0.48 -16.18
N TYR A 323 13.16 0.13 -16.89
CA TYR A 323 12.82 0.73 -18.17
C TYR A 323 11.73 1.78 -17.96
N ILE A 324 11.89 2.92 -18.65
CA ILE A 324 10.93 4.01 -18.63
C ILE A 324 10.37 4.18 -20.04
N PHE A 325 9.07 3.97 -20.19
CA PHE A 325 8.34 4.13 -21.43
C PHE A 325 7.37 5.31 -21.34
N VAL A 326 7.20 6.02 -22.45
CA VAL A 326 6.24 7.13 -22.57
C VAL A 326 5.39 6.91 -23.80
N ARG A 327 4.07 7.11 -23.65
CA ARG A 327 3.12 6.97 -24.74
C ARG A 327 3.41 7.97 -25.86
N GLU A 328 3.36 7.51 -27.10
CA GLU A 328 3.46 8.34 -28.29
C GLU A 328 2.35 9.39 -28.31
N GLY A 329 2.71 10.61 -28.72
CA GLY A 329 1.80 11.75 -28.74
C GLY A 329 1.48 12.38 -27.36
N ASP A 330 1.94 11.80 -26.24
CA ASP A 330 1.74 12.42 -24.93
C ASP A 330 2.61 13.67 -24.76
N SER A 331 2.04 14.70 -24.15
CA SER A 331 2.76 15.93 -23.78
C SER A 331 4.01 15.70 -22.93
N ALA A 332 4.07 14.61 -22.16
CA ALA A 332 5.24 14.21 -21.38
C ALA A 332 6.44 13.92 -22.28
N HIS A 333 6.22 13.24 -23.42
CA HIS A 333 7.27 12.99 -24.39
C HIS A 333 7.78 14.30 -25.00
N THR A 334 6.88 15.21 -25.40
CA THR A 334 7.27 16.53 -25.94
C THR A 334 8.04 17.36 -24.91
N ARG A 335 7.60 17.38 -23.64
CA ARG A 335 8.33 18.05 -22.56
C ARG A 335 9.73 17.48 -22.38
N LEU A 336 9.86 16.15 -22.36
CA LEU A 336 11.15 15.49 -22.23
C LEU A 336 12.13 15.94 -23.32
N LEU A 337 11.68 15.92 -24.59
CA LEU A 337 12.48 16.34 -25.74
C LEU A 337 12.81 17.84 -25.75
N SER A 338 12.05 18.67 -25.03
CA SER A 338 12.32 20.11 -24.92
C SER A 338 13.48 20.46 -23.98
N HIS A 339 13.89 19.52 -23.11
CA HIS A 339 15.05 19.70 -22.25
C HIS A 339 16.33 19.52 -23.07
N LYS A 340 17.08 20.62 -23.26
CA LYS A 340 18.31 20.65 -24.07
C LYS A 340 19.40 19.66 -23.63
N ASP A 341 19.40 19.33 -22.35
CA ASP A 341 20.38 18.41 -21.75
C ASP A 341 19.85 16.97 -21.67
N TRP A 342 18.64 16.70 -22.16
CA TRP A 342 18.11 15.35 -22.21
C TRP A 342 18.74 14.58 -23.36
N GLN A 343 19.31 13.43 -23.03
CA GLN A 343 19.77 12.43 -23.99
C GLN A 343 19.18 11.09 -23.57
N LEU A 344 18.87 10.24 -24.55
CA LEU A 344 18.50 8.86 -24.26
C LEU A 344 19.71 8.17 -23.61
N VAL A 345 19.62 7.96 -22.30
CA VAL A 345 20.66 7.24 -21.56
C VAL A 345 20.38 5.74 -21.74
N VAL A 346 21.09 5.16 -22.72
CA VAL A 346 21.17 3.71 -22.91
C VAL A 346 22.51 3.29 -22.33
N HIS A 347 22.55 2.84 -21.07
CA HIS A 347 23.72 2.11 -20.61
C HIS A 347 23.77 0.80 -21.39
N VAL A 348 24.78 0.66 -22.26
CA VAL A 348 24.98 -0.52 -23.11
C VAL A 348 25.47 -1.67 -22.26
#